data_AF-A0A4R5NHG8-F1
#
_entry.id   AF-A0A4R5NHG8-F1
#
_cell.length_a   1.000
_cell.length_b   1.000
_cell.length_c   1.000
_cell.angle_alpha   90.00
_cell.angle_beta   90.00
_cell.angle_gamma   90.00
#
_symmetry.space_group_name_H-M   'P 1'
#
loop_
_entity.id
_entity.type
_entity.pdbx_description
1 polymer ?
#
loop_
_entity_poly.entity_id
_entity_poly.type
_entity_poly.pdbx_seq_one_letter_code
_entity_poly.pdbx_strand_id
1 'polypeptide(L)'
;MAVVIYFSHGGETLINGEIKKLDIGNTAKLAQLIGKQLGMPTFPILAAIPYPDSYDQTLQRSKLDAEKLVAIQPIAVDLRAERDIYIGFPVWWGTLPGAVDSRRRFLAKSSTHFVHMRGADLAIASKSFMSSSPMQRLRKNYRCAGHE
;
A
#
# COMPACT_ATOMS: atom_id res chain seq x y z
N MET A 1 -13.72 12.92 5.61
CA MET A 1 -12.38 13.45 5.31
C MET A 1 -11.75 12.56 4.23
N ALA A 2 -10.43 12.61 4.05
CA ALA A 2 -9.66 11.64 3.28
C ALA A 2 -8.79 10.81 4.24
N VAL A 3 -8.60 9.52 3.93
CA VAL A 3 -7.79 8.58 4.73
C VAL A 3 -6.78 7.85 3.84
N VAL A 4 -5.62 7.49 4.39
CA VAL A 4 -4.72 6.51 3.78
C VAL A 4 -4.85 5.18 4.49
N ILE A 5 -5.16 4.12 3.76
CA ILE A 5 -4.92 2.76 4.20
C ILE A 5 -3.76 2.16 3.40
N TYR A 6 -2.97 1.27 3.98
CA TYR A 6 -1.82 0.74 3.26
C TYR A 6 -1.48 -0.69 3.64
N PHE A 7 -1.05 -1.49 2.68
CA PHE A 7 -0.38 -2.76 2.94
C PHE A 7 1.12 -2.56 2.80
N SER A 8 1.89 -3.05 3.77
CA SER A 8 3.34 -3.01 3.72
C SER A 8 3.89 -4.30 4.28
N HIS A 9 4.88 -4.87 3.59
CA HIS A 9 5.63 -6.02 4.08
C HIS A 9 6.91 -5.51 4.78
N GLY A 10 7.07 -5.91 6.05
CA GLY A 10 8.35 -5.87 6.76
C GLY A 10 9.02 -7.24 6.63
N GLY A 11 10.33 -7.30 6.85
CA GLY A 11 11.12 -8.50 6.58
C GLY A 11 11.96 -8.38 5.31
N GLU A 12 12.28 -9.50 4.69
CA GLU A 12 13.14 -9.58 3.52
C GLU A 12 12.41 -9.16 2.25
N THR A 13 12.96 -8.17 1.54
CA THR A 13 12.44 -7.69 0.26
C THR A 13 13.58 -7.50 -0.74
N LEU A 14 13.26 -7.56 -2.03
CA LEU A 14 14.20 -7.27 -3.10
C LEU A 14 14.36 -5.75 -3.28
N ILE A 15 15.57 -5.24 -3.09
CA ILE A 15 15.93 -3.83 -3.30
C ILE A 15 17.15 -3.80 -4.21
N ASN A 16 17.01 -3.22 -5.41
CA ASN A 16 18.08 -3.12 -6.39
C ASN A 16 18.75 -4.47 -6.72
N GLY A 17 17.97 -5.56 -6.76
CA GLY A 17 18.46 -6.91 -7.04
C GLY A 17 19.00 -7.68 -5.84
N GLU A 18 19.05 -7.05 -4.65
CA GLU A 18 19.54 -7.70 -3.42
C GLU A 18 18.40 -7.91 -2.42
N ILE A 19 18.40 -9.07 -1.77
CA ILE A 19 17.47 -9.34 -0.67
C ILE A 19 17.97 -8.60 0.56
N LYS A 20 17.14 -7.72 1.11
CA LYS A 20 17.44 -6.94 2.33
C LYS A 20 16.30 -7.04 3.32
N LYS A 21 16.64 -7.20 4.60
CA LYS A 21 15.68 -7.15 5.69
C LYS A 21 15.36 -5.71 6.05
N LEU A 22 14.08 -5.38 6.14
CA LEU A 22 13.57 -4.10 6.59
C LEU A 22 12.73 -4.29 7.86
N ASP A 23 13.02 -3.56 8.93
CA ASP A 23 12.14 -3.51 10.11
C ASP A 23 10.79 -2.87 9.77
N ILE A 24 10.81 -1.87 8.88
CA ILE A 24 9.62 -1.17 8.39
C ILE A 24 9.70 -1.09 6.87
N GLY A 25 8.68 -1.67 6.21
CA GLY A 25 8.56 -1.65 4.76
C GLY A 25 8.41 -0.24 4.18
N ASN A 26 8.82 -0.09 2.92
CA ASN A 26 8.84 1.21 2.23
C ASN A 26 7.44 1.82 2.10
N THR A 27 6.42 1.01 1.86
CA THR A 27 5.04 1.47 1.74
C THR A 27 4.52 2.06 3.05
N ALA A 28 4.83 1.46 4.19
CA ALA A 28 4.47 2.02 5.50
C ALA A 28 5.14 3.38 5.74
N LYS A 29 6.45 3.49 5.47
CA LYS A 29 7.20 4.74 5.60
C LYS A 29 6.58 5.85 4.74
N LEU A 30 6.26 5.54 3.48
CA LEU A 30 5.70 6.51 2.56
C LEU A 30 4.27 6.91 2.94
N ALA A 31 3.42 5.95 3.32
CA ALA A 31 2.06 6.24 3.76
C ALA A 31 2.03 7.15 4.99
N GLN A 32 2.89 6.89 5.99
CA GLN A 32 3.01 7.72 7.19
C GLN A 32 3.53 9.14 6.85
N LEU A 33 4.52 9.25 5.96
CA LEU A 33 5.04 10.54 5.53
C LEU A 33 3.94 11.37 4.85
N ILE A 34 3.20 10.77 3.92
CA ILE A 34 2.07 11.41 3.23
C ILE A 34 1.00 11.81 4.23
N GLY A 35 0.60 10.90 5.13
CA GLY A 35 -0.41 11.18 6.15
C GLY A 35 -0.05 12.37 7.03
N LYS A 36 1.20 12.41 7.51
CA LYS A 36 1.72 13.53 8.30
C LYS A 36 1.70 14.85 7.53
N GLN A 37 2.12 14.83 6.26
CA GLN A 37 2.19 16.05 5.44
C GLN A 37 0.80 16.59 5.05
N LEU A 38 -0.19 15.72 4.89
CA LEU A 38 -1.54 16.10 4.44
C LEU A 38 -2.55 16.20 5.58
N GLY A 39 -2.15 15.92 6.82
CA GLY A 39 -3.07 15.84 7.95
C GLY A 39 -4.10 14.72 7.79
N MET A 40 -3.76 13.66 7.04
CA MET A 40 -4.65 12.53 6.80
C MET A 40 -4.28 11.38 7.75
N PRO A 41 -5.27 10.75 8.43
CA PRO A 41 -4.99 9.58 9.23
C PRO A 41 -4.55 8.42 8.35
N THR A 42 -3.74 7.53 8.93
CA THR A 42 -3.16 6.39 8.22
C THR A 42 -3.41 5.09 8.96
N PHE A 43 -3.86 4.04 8.27
CA PHE A 43 -4.14 2.74 8.89
C PHE A 43 -3.53 1.58 8.08
N PRO A 44 -2.90 0.59 8.74
CA PRO A 44 -2.39 -0.57 8.05
C PRO A 44 -3.52 -1.53 7.65
N ILE A 45 -3.39 -2.14 6.47
CA ILE A 45 -4.11 -3.33 6.05
C ILE A 45 -3.27 -4.52 6.52
N LEU A 46 -3.81 -5.28 7.47
CA LEU A 46 -3.14 -6.46 8.01
C LEU A 46 -3.83 -7.73 7.53
N ALA A 47 -3.06 -8.69 7.03
CA ALA A 47 -3.56 -10.04 6.83
C ALA A 47 -3.85 -10.68 8.20
N ALA A 48 -4.87 -11.56 8.26
CA ALA A 48 -5.20 -12.30 9.48
C ALA A 48 -4.04 -13.23 9.88
N ILE A 49 -3.38 -13.83 8.88
CA ILE A 49 -2.11 -14.53 9.04
C ILE A 49 -1.02 -13.64 8.43
N PRO A 50 -0.06 -13.16 9.24
CA PRO A 50 1.04 -12.34 8.74
C PRO A 50 1.82 -13.05 7.62
N TYR A 51 2.29 -12.27 6.64
CA TYR A 51 3.25 -12.77 5.67
C TYR A 51 4.57 -13.10 6.37
N PRO A 52 5.28 -14.16 5.94
CA PRO A 52 6.55 -14.52 6.54
C PRO A 52 7.62 -13.44 6.32
N ASP A 53 8.62 -13.40 7.19
CA ASP A 53 9.77 -12.51 7.03
C ASP A 53 10.63 -12.89 5.82
N SER A 54 10.71 -14.17 5.48
CA SER A 54 11.56 -14.66 4.40
C SER A 54 11.01 -14.27 3.02
N TYR A 55 11.91 -13.81 2.15
CA TYR A 55 11.53 -13.38 0.80
C TYR A 55 10.96 -14.56 0.00
N ASP A 56 11.62 -15.71 0.01
CA ASP A 56 11.18 -16.89 -0.74
C ASP A 56 9.82 -17.41 -0.24
N GLN A 57 9.65 -17.51 1.08
CA GLN A 57 8.37 -17.96 1.65
C GLN A 57 7.24 -16.97 1.34
N THR A 58 7.53 -15.66 1.33
CA THR A 58 6.56 -14.63 0.92
C THR A 58 6.19 -14.79 -0.54
N LEU A 59 7.17 -15.08 -1.39
CA LEU A 59 6.99 -15.33 -2.80
C LEU A 59 6.06 -16.53 -3.03
N GLN A 60 6.31 -17.66 -2.36
CA GLN A 60 5.45 -18.84 -2.44
C GLN A 60 4.02 -18.54 -1.95
N ARG A 61 3.90 -17.88 -0.79
CA ARG A 61 2.58 -17.53 -0.25
C ARG A 61 1.80 -16.60 -1.18
N SER A 62 2.45 -15.60 -1.74
CA SER A 62 1.83 -14.60 -2.62
C SER A 62 1.26 -15.23 -3.90
N LYS A 63 1.88 -16.29 -4.43
CA LYS A 63 1.34 -17.05 -5.56
C LYS A 63 0.04 -17.76 -5.18
N LEU A 64 0.00 -18.43 -4.03
CA LEU A 64 -1.21 -19.10 -3.53
C LEU A 64 -2.34 -18.12 -3.22
N ASP A 65 -2.01 -16.89 -2.84
CA ASP A 65 -3.00 -15.83 -2.61
C ASP A 65 -3.64 -15.30 -3.89
N ALA A 66 -3.04 -15.51 -5.06
CA ALA A 66 -3.63 -15.09 -6.34
C ALA A 66 -4.92 -15.85 -6.67
N GLU A 67 -5.07 -17.06 -6.13
CA GLU A 67 -6.20 -17.96 -6.41
C GLU A 67 -7.31 -17.89 -5.35
N LYS A 68 -7.14 -17.11 -4.27
CA LYS A 68 -8.09 -17.06 -3.15
C LYS A 68 -8.20 -15.69 -2.49
N LEU A 69 -9.25 -15.50 -1.69
CA LEU A 69 -9.36 -14.34 -0.82
C LEU A 69 -8.44 -14.49 0.40
N VAL A 70 -7.67 -13.44 0.67
CA VAL A 70 -6.85 -13.34 1.88
C VAL A 70 -7.71 -12.76 2.99
N ALA A 71 -7.88 -13.49 4.08
CA ALA A 71 -8.53 -12.96 5.28
C ALA A 71 -7.71 -11.78 5.82
N ILE A 72 -8.38 -10.66 6.09
CA ILE A 72 -7.78 -9.43 6.61
C ILE A 72 -8.39 -9.05 7.94
N GLN A 73 -7.59 -8.40 8.79
CA GLN A 73 -8.07 -7.88 10.06
C GLN A 73 -8.99 -6.65 9.84
N PRO A 74 -9.91 -6.38 10.78
CA PRO A 74 -10.65 -5.11 10.81
C PRO A 74 -9.70 -3.91 10.84
N ILE A 75 -10.09 -2.83 10.18
CA ILE A 75 -9.37 -1.56 10.26
C ILE A 75 -10.08 -0.68 11.28
N ALA A 76 -9.32 0.02 12.12
CA ALA A 76 -9.82 0.89 13.18
C ALA A 76 -10.38 2.24 12.66
N VAL A 77 -11.10 2.22 11.53
CA VAL A 77 -11.85 3.36 10.99
C VAL A 77 -13.00 2.85 10.13
N ASP A 78 -14.14 3.53 10.19
CA ASP A 78 -15.24 3.30 9.24
C ASP A 78 -14.91 3.96 7.90
N LEU A 79 -14.33 3.18 6.99
CA LEU A 79 -13.99 3.63 5.65
C LEU A 79 -15.21 4.06 4.83
N ARG A 80 -16.43 3.61 5.16
CA ARG A 80 -17.63 4.02 4.42
C ARG A 80 -17.98 5.48 4.69
N ALA A 81 -17.64 6.01 5.88
CA ALA A 81 -17.84 7.40 6.25
C ALA A 81 -16.84 8.36 5.56
N GLU A 82 -15.71 7.86 5.07
CA GLU A 82 -14.66 8.70 4.48
C GLU A 82 -14.94 9.07 3.03
N ARG A 83 -14.71 10.33 2.64
CA ARG A 83 -14.99 10.81 1.27
C ARG A 83 -14.03 10.19 0.28
N ASP A 84 -12.73 10.25 0.57
CA ASP A 84 -11.65 9.76 -0.30
C ASP A 84 -10.82 8.72 0.45
N ILE A 85 -10.53 7.59 -0.19
CA ILE A 85 -9.74 6.51 0.42
C ILE A 85 -8.54 6.22 -0.46
N TYR A 86 -7.34 6.47 0.04
CA TYR A 86 -6.08 6.16 -0.62
C TYR A 86 -5.57 4.81 -0.15
N ILE A 87 -5.28 3.89 -1.07
CA ILE A 87 -4.76 2.55 -0.77
C ILE A 87 -3.32 2.48 -1.26
N GLY A 88 -2.36 2.53 -0.33
CA GLY A 88 -0.94 2.35 -0.61
C GLY A 88 -0.51 0.88 -0.61
N PHE A 89 0.25 0.43 -1.62
CA PHE A 89 0.74 -0.95 -1.67
C PHE A 89 2.04 -1.13 -2.49
N PRO A 90 2.87 -2.12 -2.15
CA PRO A 90 3.89 -2.63 -3.05
C PRO A 90 3.25 -3.41 -4.20
N VAL A 91 3.90 -3.47 -5.35
CA VAL A 91 3.47 -4.34 -6.46
C VAL A 91 4.16 -5.68 -6.30
N TRP A 92 3.37 -6.75 -6.28
CA TRP A 92 3.85 -8.14 -6.28
C TRP A 92 3.38 -8.79 -7.58
N TRP A 93 4.30 -9.41 -8.33
CA TRP A 93 3.99 -10.03 -9.62
C TRP A 93 3.29 -9.12 -10.64
N GLY A 94 3.56 -7.81 -10.61
CA GLY A 94 2.87 -6.85 -11.48
C GLY A 94 1.43 -6.55 -11.08
N THR A 95 0.95 -7.04 -9.94
CA THR A 95 -0.43 -6.87 -9.47
C THR A 95 -0.52 -6.47 -7.99
N LEU A 96 -1.76 -6.34 -7.49
CA LEU A 96 -2.08 -6.08 -6.09
C LEU A 96 -1.67 -7.27 -5.21
N PRO A 97 -1.08 -7.02 -4.03
CA PRO A 97 -0.96 -8.05 -3.00
C PRO A 97 -2.35 -8.59 -2.59
N GLY A 98 -2.45 -9.88 -2.27
CA GLY A 98 -3.75 -10.53 -1.99
C GLY A 98 -4.56 -9.86 -0.88
N ALA A 99 -3.89 -9.35 0.16
CA ALA A 99 -4.55 -8.58 1.23
C ALA A 99 -5.19 -7.27 0.73
N VAL A 100 -4.56 -6.60 -0.24
CA VAL A 100 -5.05 -5.35 -0.86
C VAL A 100 -6.21 -5.64 -1.79
N ASP A 101 -6.11 -6.70 -2.61
CA ASP A 101 -7.22 -7.09 -3.48
C ASP A 101 -8.44 -7.55 -2.67
N SER A 102 -8.23 -8.25 -1.56
CA SER A 102 -9.32 -8.60 -0.63
C SER A 102 -9.98 -7.34 -0.06
N ARG A 103 -9.19 -6.36 0.40
CA ARG A 103 -9.71 -5.06 0.86
C ARG A 103 -10.51 -4.34 -0.23
N ARG A 104 -10.01 -4.30 -1.47
CA ARG A 104 -10.70 -3.69 -2.62
C ARG A 104 -12.10 -4.29 -2.80
N ARG A 105 -12.19 -5.62 -2.80
CA ARG A 105 -13.46 -6.36 -2.98
C ARG A 105 -14.48 -6.06 -1.88
N PHE A 106 -14.06 -5.86 -0.63
CA PHE A 106 -14.97 -5.51 0.47
C PHE A 106 -15.35 -4.03 0.55
N LEU A 107 -14.51 -3.13 0.04
CA LEU A 107 -14.70 -1.69 0.18
C LEU A 107 -15.60 -1.09 -0.91
N ALA A 108 -15.58 -1.64 -2.13
CA ALA A 108 -16.44 -1.31 -3.28
C ALA A 108 -17.01 0.13 -3.31
N LYS A 109 -16.14 1.15 -3.19
CA LYS A 109 -16.50 2.57 -3.18
C LYS A 109 -15.80 3.29 -4.32
N SER A 110 -16.55 4.07 -5.11
CA SER A 110 -16.05 4.76 -6.32
C SER A 110 -14.96 5.80 -6.04
N SER A 111 -14.88 6.33 -4.82
CA SER A 111 -13.84 7.26 -4.37
C SER A 111 -12.61 6.57 -3.75
N THR A 112 -12.35 5.33 -4.14
CA THR A 112 -11.14 4.58 -3.76
C THR A 112 -10.03 4.80 -4.78
N HIS A 113 -8.85 5.20 -4.31
CA HIS A 113 -7.69 5.50 -5.12
C HIS A 113 -6.54 4.55 -4.79
N PHE A 114 -6.12 3.76 -5.77
CA PHE A 114 -4.97 2.85 -5.64
C PHE A 114 -3.68 3.59 -5.93
N VAL A 115 -2.71 3.51 -5.01
CA VAL A 115 -1.44 4.22 -5.04
C VAL A 115 -0.32 3.20 -4.91
N HIS A 116 0.38 2.94 -6.01
CA HIS A 116 1.58 2.13 -5.94
C HIS A 116 2.68 2.87 -5.15
N MET A 117 3.26 2.27 -4.12
CA MET A 117 4.27 2.93 -3.27
C MET A 117 5.59 2.15 -3.30
N ARG A 118 6.58 2.68 -4.04
CA ARG A 118 7.92 2.08 -4.18
C ARG A 118 8.93 2.73 -3.23
N GLY A 119 10.05 2.02 -3.01
CA GLY A 119 11.20 2.57 -2.29
C GLY A 119 11.77 3.84 -2.92
N ALA A 120 11.82 3.94 -4.26
CA ALA A 120 12.26 5.14 -4.96
C ALA A 120 11.37 6.37 -4.66
N ASP A 121 10.08 6.14 -4.41
CA ASP A 121 9.13 7.21 -4.13
C ASP A 121 9.37 7.84 -2.75
N LEU A 122 10.04 7.14 -1.82
CA LEU A 122 10.43 7.67 -0.52
C LEU A 122 11.42 8.84 -0.67
N ALA A 123 12.42 8.69 -1.56
CA ALA A 123 13.41 9.72 -1.81
C ALA A 123 12.83 10.96 -2.53
N ILE A 124 11.78 10.77 -3.34
CA ILE A 124 11.06 11.85 -4.01
C ILE A 124 10.13 12.53 -3.01
N ALA A 125 9.39 11.78 -2.20
CA ALA A 125 8.46 12.32 -1.22
C ALA A 125 9.16 13.13 -0.13
N SER A 126 10.37 12.73 0.27
CA SER A 126 11.18 13.52 1.21
C SER A 126 11.69 14.85 0.63
N LYS A 127 11.84 14.96 -0.70
CA LYS A 127 12.43 16.14 -1.38
C LYS A 127 11.38 17.08 -2.01
N SER A 128 10.31 16.55 -2.59
CA SER A 128 9.44 17.28 -3.55
C SER A 128 8.15 17.89 -2.98
N PHE A 129 7.81 17.63 -1.71
CA PHE A 129 6.53 18.10 -1.14
C PHE A 129 6.50 19.61 -0.85
N MET A 130 7.58 20.35 -1.09
CA MET A 130 7.68 21.80 -0.82
C MET A 130 7.05 22.73 -1.88
N SER A 131 6.54 22.25 -3.03
CA SER A 131 6.15 23.18 -4.13
C SER A 131 4.81 22.96 -4.88
N SER A 132 4.01 21.91 -4.63
CA SER A 132 2.66 21.80 -5.26
C SER A 132 1.68 20.88 -4.53
N SER A 133 0.38 21.08 -4.77
CA SER A 133 -0.76 20.31 -4.24
C SER A 133 -0.51 18.79 -4.26
N PRO A 134 -0.24 18.16 -3.11
CA PRO A 134 0.19 16.76 -3.05
C PRO A 134 -0.82 15.75 -3.60
N MET A 135 -2.11 16.09 -3.50
CA MET A 135 -3.22 15.29 -3.99
C MET A 135 -3.23 15.17 -5.52
N GLN A 136 -2.83 16.22 -6.25
CA GLN A 136 -2.72 16.16 -7.71
C GLN A 136 -1.56 15.27 -8.17
N ARG A 137 -0.45 15.23 -7.42
CA ARG A 137 0.67 14.32 -7.69
C ARG A 137 0.36 12.88 -7.31
N LEU A 138 -0.35 12.65 -6.20
CA LEU A 138 -0.83 11.30 -5.85
C LEU A 138 -1.68 10.70 -6.98
N ARG A 139 -2.55 11.52 -7.59
CA ARG A 139 -3.41 11.11 -8.70
C ARG A 139 -2.66 10.97 -10.05
N LYS A 140 -1.64 11.80 -10.30
CA LYS A 140 -0.85 11.77 -11.56
C LYS A 140 0.25 10.71 -11.58
N ASN A 141 0.97 10.50 -10.47
CA ASN A 141 2.20 9.70 -10.45
C ASN A 141 1.99 8.23 -10.05
N TYR A 142 0.82 7.86 -9.52
CA TYR A 142 0.64 6.56 -8.88
C TYR A 142 -0.57 5.77 -9.38
N ARG A 143 -1.08 6.07 -10.59
CA ARG A 143 -1.98 5.15 -11.29
C ARG A 143 -1.23 3.84 -11.56
N CYS A 144 -1.78 2.73 -11.09
CA CYS A 144 -1.47 1.45 -11.73
C CYS A 144 -1.91 1.52 -13.19
N ALA A 145 -0.98 1.28 -14.11
CA ALA A 145 -1.31 0.91 -15.48
C ALA A 145 -2.06 -0.43 -15.43
N GLY A 146 -3.21 -0.50 -16.09
CA GLY A 146 -4.05 -1.71 -16.16
C GLY A 146 -5.39 -1.54 -15.46
N HIS A 147 -6.27 -0.74 -16.07
CA HIS A 147 -7.72 -0.95 -16.16
C HIS A 147 -8.17 -0.06 -17.34
N GLU A 148 -8.01 -0.60 -18.54
CA GLU A 148 -9.03 -0.48 -19.59
C GLU A 148 -10.00 -1.65 -19.39
#